data_AF-A0A151P4Q4-F1
#
_entry.id   AF-A0A151P4Q4-F1
#
_cell.length_a   1.000
_cell.length_b   1.000
_cell.length_c   1.000
_cell.angle_alpha   90.00
_cell.angle_beta   90.00
_cell.angle_gamma   90.00
#
_symmetry.space_group_name_H-M   'P 1'
#
loop_
_entity.id
_entity.type
_entity.pdbx_description
1 polymer ?
#
loop_
_entity_poly.entity_id
_entity_poly.type
_entity_poly.pdbx_seq_one_letter_code
_entity_poly.pdbx_strand_id
1 'polypeptide(L)'
;MEYLCWLLPVCISFLLVGASLANETVSSNNTTRPPDGNSSQQQLLTSSLILLTMFIIFILLTGCFCRFRKHRKAVVNTSDKKMPNGILEEQEQQRVMLLSRSPSGPKKYFPIPVENLEEEIRIRSADDGKLFREEFNSLTASYVQGTFEMANKEENREKNRYPNILPYDHSRVVLTQMDSIASSDYINASYIDGYKEKNKFIAAQGPKQETVNDFWRMIWEQKSATIVMLTNLKERKESYFNEVGLECL
;
A
#
# COMPACT_ATOMS: atom_id res chain seq x y z
N MET A 1 12.10 -0.93 19.35
CA MET A 1 11.05 -1.79 18.78
C MET A 1 11.65 -3.12 18.31
N GLU A 2 12.45 -3.82 19.13
CA GLU A 2 13.05 -5.11 18.72
C GLU A 2 13.00 -6.18 19.83
N TYR A 3 13.03 -5.79 21.11
CA TYR A 3 13.01 -6.75 22.22
C TYR A 3 11.64 -7.40 22.52
N LEU A 4 10.53 -6.81 22.06
CA LEU A 4 9.19 -7.30 22.40
C LEU A 4 8.67 -8.39 21.44
N CYS A 5 9.26 -8.51 20.25
CA CYS A 5 8.82 -9.48 19.22
C CYS A 5 9.32 -10.92 19.50
N TRP A 6 10.44 -11.06 20.22
CA TRP A 6 11.04 -12.36 20.54
C TRP A 6 10.47 -13.01 21.82
N LEU A 7 9.83 -12.24 22.70
CA LEU A 7 9.31 -12.75 23.97
C LEU A 7 7.95 -13.48 23.82
N LEU A 8 7.13 -13.12 22.84
CA LEU A 8 5.83 -13.77 22.60
C LEU A 8 5.94 -15.24 22.18
N PRO A 9 6.76 -15.63 21.20
CA PRO A 9 6.87 -17.05 20.81
C PRO A 9 7.52 -17.90 21.91
N VAL A 10 8.50 -17.35 22.65
CA VAL A 10 9.18 -18.07 23.75
C VAL A 10 8.21 -18.35 24.91
N CYS A 11 7.33 -17.41 25.26
CA CYS A 11 6.32 -17.62 26.30
C CYS A 11 5.25 -18.65 25.89
N ILE A 12 4.86 -18.69 24.61
CA ILE A 12 3.87 -19.65 24.11
C ILE A 12 4.48 -21.07 24.05
N SER A 13 5.76 -21.20 23.67
CA SER A 13 6.47 -22.49 23.70
C SER A 13 6.63 -23.03 25.12
N PHE A 14 6.91 -22.17 26.12
CA PHE A 14 6.99 -22.60 27.53
C PHE A 14 5.63 -23.04 28.10
N LEU A 15 4.53 -22.41 27.68
CA LEU A 15 3.18 -22.79 28.11
C LEU A 15 2.70 -24.12 27.50
N LEU A 16 3.08 -24.42 26.26
CA LEU A 16 2.76 -25.69 25.60
C LEU A 16 3.56 -26.87 26.16
N VAL A 17 4.85 -26.68 26.50
CA VAL A 17 5.66 -27.74 27.13
C VAL A 17 5.18 -28.04 28.56
N GLY A 18 4.77 -27.01 29.32
CA GLY A 18 4.18 -27.20 30.65
C GLY A 18 2.85 -27.98 30.65
N ALA A 19 2.04 -27.79 29.61
CA ALA A 19 0.79 -28.53 29.44
C ALA A 19 1.01 -30.00 29.04
N SER A 20 2.07 -30.31 28.29
CA SER A 20 2.40 -31.68 27.89
C SER A 20 2.97 -32.50 29.06
N LEU A 21 3.80 -31.89 29.92
CA LEU A 21 4.40 -32.57 31.07
C LEU A 21 3.36 -32.91 32.15
N ALA A 22 2.31 -32.10 32.28
CA ALA A 22 1.18 -32.39 33.17
C ALA A 22 0.33 -33.59 32.70
N ASN A 23 0.37 -33.93 31.41
CA ASN A 23 -0.47 -34.98 30.83
C ASN A 23 0.17 -36.38 30.85
N GLU A 24 1.49 -36.49 31.02
CA GLU A 24 2.18 -37.79 31.14
C GLU A 24 2.15 -38.41 32.54
N THR A 25 1.71 -37.68 33.57
CA THR A 25 1.72 -38.20 34.96
C THR A 25 0.46 -39.02 35.30
N VAL A 26 -0.47 -39.22 34.36
CA VAL A 26 -1.73 -39.95 34.58
C VAL A 26 -1.75 -41.26 33.78
N SER A 27 -0.84 -42.19 34.09
CA SER A 27 -0.99 -43.59 33.68
C SER A 27 -0.24 -44.51 34.64
N SER A 28 -0.87 -44.88 35.76
CA SER A 28 -0.74 -46.19 36.43
C SER A 28 -1.61 -46.29 37.70
N ASN A 29 -2.55 -47.24 37.64
CA ASN A 29 -3.12 -48.09 38.70
C ASN A 29 -3.97 -47.49 39.86
N ASN A 30 -5.28 -47.79 39.76
CA ASN A 30 -6.28 -48.18 40.77
C ASN A 30 -5.98 -47.96 42.27
N THR A 31 -6.85 -47.20 42.97
CA THR A 31 -7.75 -47.64 44.08
C THR A 31 -8.45 -46.44 44.75
N THR A 32 -9.71 -46.65 45.16
CA THR A 32 -10.76 -45.78 45.72
C THR A 32 -10.40 -44.76 46.84
N ARG A 33 -10.75 -43.45 46.67
CA ARG A 33 -11.13 -42.45 47.72
C ARG A 33 -11.65 -41.10 47.11
N PRO A 34 -12.17 -40.10 47.88
CA PRO A 34 -13.39 -39.28 47.62
C PRO A 34 -13.15 -38.05 46.67
N PRO A 35 -14.16 -37.20 46.34
CA PRO A 35 -14.17 -36.43 45.09
C PRO A 35 -13.13 -35.30 45.06
N ASP A 36 -12.41 -35.22 43.95
CA ASP A 36 -11.34 -34.26 43.66
C ASP A 36 -11.86 -32.81 43.61
N GLY A 37 -11.51 -32.01 44.63
CA GLY A 37 -11.72 -30.56 44.63
C GLY A 37 -10.72 -29.77 43.76
N ASN A 38 -9.74 -30.44 43.12
CA ASN A 38 -8.65 -29.77 42.41
C ASN A 38 -8.93 -29.48 40.92
N SER A 39 -9.82 -30.23 40.26
CA SER A 39 -10.12 -30.03 38.83
C SER A 39 -10.90 -28.74 38.57
N SER A 40 -11.84 -28.41 39.46
CA SER A 40 -12.64 -27.18 39.42
C SER A 40 -11.77 -25.95 39.66
N GLN A 41 -10.85 -26.03 40.61
CA GLN A 41 -9.92 -24.94 40.94
C GLN A 41 -8.94 -24.68 39.79
N GLN A 42 -8.45 -25.73 39.12
CA GLN A 42 -7.55 -25.60 37.97
C GLN A 42 -8.25 -25.04 36.72
N GLN A 43 -9.51 -25.40 36.46
CA GLN A 43 -10.32 -24.81 35.38
C GLN A 43 -10.67 -23.33 35.63
N LEU A 44 -10.92 -22.95 36.88
CA LEU A 44 -11.17 -21.55 37.25
C LEU A 44 -9.91 -20.69 37.04
N LEU A 45 -8.73 -21.22 37.39
CA LEU A 45 -7.45 -20.53 37.22
C LEU A 45 -7.09 -20.34 35.73
N THR A 46 -7.30 -21.35 34.89
CA THR A 46 -7.04 -21.24 33.45
C THR A 46 -8.02 -20.30 32.74
N SER A 47 -9.31 -20.35 33.11
CA SER A 47 -10.32 -19.41 32.59
C SER A 47 -10.00 -17.96 32.96
N SER A 48 -9.59 -17.73 34.21
CA SER A 48 -9.16 -16.41 34.69
C SER A 48 -7.92 -15.89 33.94
N LEU A 49 -6.95 -16.76 33.66
CA LEU A 49 -5.75 -16.41 32.90
C LEU A 49 -6.07 -16.04 31.44
N ILE A 50 -6.98 -16.76 30.78
CA ILE A 50 -7.40 -16.47 29.40
C ILE A 50 -8.16 -15.15 29.30
N LEU A 51 -9.03 -14.86 30.28
CA LEU A 51 -9.74 -13.58 30.35
C LEU A 51 -8.77 -12.41 30.56
N LEU A 52 -7.75 -12.60 31.41
CA LEU A 52 -6.73 -11.58 31.65
C LEU A 52 -5.89 -11.31 30.41
N THR A 53 -5.50 -12.34 29.66
CA THR A 53 -4.72 -12.16 28.42
C THR A 53 -5.54 -11.48 27.33
N MET A 54 -6.81 -11.85 27.16
CA MET A 54 -7.73 -11.17 26.24
C MET A 54 -7.95 -9.70 26.61
N PHE A 55 -8.06 -9.39 27.91
CA PHE A 55 -8.21 -8.03 28.39
C PHE A 55 -6.96 -7.18 28.13
N ILE A 56 -5.76 -7.73 28.34
CA ILE A 56 -4.49 -7.05 28.03
C ILE A 56 -4.40 -6.77 26.52
N ILE A 57 -4.74 -7.75 25.67
CA ILE A 57 -4.75 -7.56 24.21
C ILE A 57 -5.75 -6.47 23.81
N PHE A 58 -6.96 -6.46 24.40
CA PHE A 58 -7.95 -5.41 24.15
C PHE A 58 -7.44 -4.02 24.54
N ILE A 59 -6.74 -3.89 25.68
CA ILE A 59 -6.11 -2.62 26.09
C ILE A 59 -5.01 -2.21 25.12
N LEU A 60 -4.18 -3.15 24.65
CA LEU A 60 -3.12 -2.86 23.68
C LEU A 60 -3.69 -2.44 22.32
N LEU A 61 -4.73 -3.11 21.83
CA LEU A 61 -5.45 -2.75 20.61
C LEU A 61 -6.11 -1.37 20.75
N THR A 62 -6.79 -1.11 21.86
CA THR A 62 -7.41 0.19 22.13
C THR A 62 -6.35 1.29 22.26
N GLY A 63 -5.22 1.01 22.93
CA GLY A 63 -4.11 1.94 23.07
C GLY A 63 -3.41 2.24 21.74
N CYS A 64 -3.22 1.22 20.90
CA CYS A 64 -2.71 1.34 19.55
C CYS A 64 -3.65 2.17 18.68
N PHE A 65 -4.95 1.85 18.69
CA PHE A 65 -5.99 2.57 17.96
C PHE A 65 -6.13 4.03 18.43
N CYS A 66 -6.10 4.28 19.75
CA CYS A 66 -6.13 5.63 20.31
C CYS A 66 -4.86 6.42 19.97
N ARG A 67 -3.67 5.78 19.98
CA ARG A 67 -2.43 6.42 19.52
C ARG A 67 -2.48 6.73 18.03
N PHE A 68 -2.98 5.80 17.22
CA PHE A 68 -3.16 5.99 15.79
C PHE A 68 -4.11 7.16 15.49
N ARG A 69 -5.24 7.24 16.22
CA ARG A 69 -6.16 8.38 16.15
C ARG A 69 -5.53 9.70 16.62
N LYS A 70 -4.69 9.68 17.66
CA LYS A 70 -3.99 10.88 18.15
C LYS A 70 -2.92 11.35 17.16
N HIS A 71 -2.24 10.43 16.47
CA HIS A 71 -1.31 10.75 15.38
C HIS A 71 -2.03 11.39 14.19
N ARG A 72 -3.22 10.90 13.82
CA ARG A 72 -4.05 11.55 12.78
C ARG A 72 -4.39 13.00 13.13
N LYS A 73 -4.79 13.28 14.38
CA LYS A 73 -5.12 14.67 14.80
C LYS A 73 -3.92 15.63 14.77
N ALA A 74 -2.70 15.12 14.95
CA ALA A 74 -1.48 15.95 14.88
C ALA A 74 -1.07 16.29 13.43
N VAL A 75 -1.39 15.43 12.46
CA VAL A 75 -1.07 15.62 11.04
C VAL A 75 -2.11 16.49 10.32
N VAL A 76 -3.39 16.39 10.72
CA VAL A 76 -4.50 17.17 10.13
C VAL A 76 -4.38 18.67 10.45
N ASN A 77 -3.79 19.06 11.57
CA ASN A 77 -3.70 20.46 11.99
C ASN A 77 -2.58 21.27 11.30
N THR A 78 -1.76 20.68 10.43
CA THR A 78 -0.58 21.33 9.84
C THR A 78 -0.72 21.82 8.40
N SER A 79 -1.90 21.72 7.78
CA SER A 79 -2.07 22.05 6.36
C SER A 79 -3.26 22.94 6.07
N ASP A 80 -3.23 24.16 6.62
CA ASP A 80 -4.03 25.30 6.13
C ASP A 80 -3.12 26.29 5.36
N LYS A 81 -2.43 25.79 4.34
CA LYS A 81 -1.73 26.67 3.40
C LYS A 81 -2.26 26.44 1.98
N LYS A 82 -3.28 27.24 1.65
CA LYS A 82 -3.82 27.45 0.30
C LYS A 82 -2.69 27.72 -0.69
N MET A 83 -2.59 26.89 -1.73
CA MET A 83 -1.88 27.20 -2.97
C MET A 83 -2.92 27.62 -4.03
N PRO A 84 -2.64 28.63 -4.85
CA PRO A 84 -3.54 29.03 -5.94
C PRO A 84 -3.46 28.04 -7.10
N ASN A 85 -4.63 27.57 -7.54
CA ASN A 85 -4.81 26.63 -8.64
C ASN A 85 -4.56 27.33 -10.00
N GLY A 86 -3.74 26.71 -10.84
CA GLY A 86 -3.61 27.04 -12.25
C GLY A 86 -3.87 25.81 -13.12
N ILE A 87 -4.85 25.94 -14.01
CA ILE A 87 -5.04 25.15 -15.24
C ILE A 87 -5.62 23.74 -15.05
N LEU A 88 -6.95 23.68 -14.99
CA LEU A 88 -7.73 22.53 -15.46
C LEU A 88 -9.09 23.01 -16.02
N GLU A 89 -9.03 23.79 -17.12
CA GLU A 89 -10.23 24.11 -17.93
C GLU A 89 -10.04 23.88 -19.45
N GLU A 90 -8.96 23.24 -19.91
CA GLU A 90 -8.72 23.11 -21.36
C GLU A 90 -8.79 21.69 -21.93
N GLN A 91 -9.44 20.74 -21.25
CA GLN A 91 -9.52 19.34 -21.73
C GLN A 91 -10.82 18.92 -22.43
N GLU A 92 -11.80 19.80 -22.65
CA GLU A 92 -13.05 19.39 -23.33
C GLU A 92 -13.23 19.87 -24.78
N GLN A 93 -12.26 20.59 -25.37
CA GLN A 93 -12.37 21.04 -26.77
C GLN A 93 -11.09 20.84 -27.58
N GLN A 94 -10.64 19.60 -27.74
CA GLN A 94 -9.77 19.29 -28.88
C GLN A 94 -10.06 17.91 -29.45
N ARG A 95 -11.13 17.84 -30.25
CA ARG A 95 -11.34 16.74 -31.19
C ARG A 95 -10.20 16.81 -32.21
N VAL A 96 -9.27 15.87 -32.10
CA VAL A 96 -7.96 15.84 -32.74
C VAL A 96 -8.08 15.89 -34.28
N MET A 97 -7.79 17.05 -34.87
CA MET A 97 -7.34 17.14 -36.27
C MET A 97 -5.83 16.89 -36.24
N LEU A 98 -5.41 15.68 -36.65
CA LEU A 98 -4.01 15.28 -36.72
C LEU A 98 -3.29 16.13 -37.78
N LEU A 99 -2.68 17.24 -37.35
CA LEU A 99 -1.75 17.98 -38.20
C LEU A 99 -0.48 17.13 -38.38
N SER A 100 -0.12 16.97 -39.65
CA SER A 100 0.98 16.15 -40.13
C SER A 100 2.32 16.58 -39.52
N ARG A 101 2.98 15.62 -38.88
CA ARG A 101 4.29 15.71 -38.21
C ARG A 101 5.38 16.11 -39.21
N SER A 102 6.03 17.26 -38.99
CA SER A 102 7.30 17.59 -39.67
C SER A 102 8.41 16.66 -39.16
N PRO A 103 9.24 16.09 -40.05
CA PRO A 103 10.29 15.14 -39.67
C PRO A 103 11.53 15.90 -39.20
N SER A 104 11.52 16.37 -37.96
CA SER A 104 12.77 16.59 -37.23
C SER A 104 13.13 15.29 -36.52
N GLY A 105 14.36 14.79 -36.70
CA GLY A 105 14.84 13.56 -36.06
C GLY A 105 14.71 13.62 -34.53
N PRO A 106 14.90 12.49 -33.83
CA PRO A 106 14.73 12.45 -32.37
C PRO A 106 15.67 13.46 -31.71
N LYS A 107 15.09 14.52 -31.13
CA LYS A 107 15.84 15.50 -30.33
C LYS A 107 16.45 14.77 -29.14
N LYS A 108 17.76 14.92 -28.95
CA LYS A 108 18.50 14.33 -27.82
C LYS A 108 18.65 15.39 -26.73
N TYR A 109 18.22 15.06 -25.52
CA TYR A 109 18.34 15.91 -24.34
C TYR A 109 19.50 15.40 -23.48
N PHE A 110 20.41 16.30 -23.07
CA PHE A 110 21.58 15.97 -22.25
C PHE A 110 21.35 16.36 -20.78
N PRO A 111 22.07 15.73 -19.82
CA PRO A 111 22.04 16.17 -18.43
C PRO A 111 22.42 17.65 -18.30
N ILE A 112 21.66 18.38 -17.49
CA ILE A 112 21.86 19.82 -17.24
C ILE A 112 22.76 19.98 -16.00
N PRO A 113 23.95 20.59 -16.12
CA PRO A 113 24.77 20.96 -14.98
C PRO A 113 24.03 21.95 -14.07
N VAL A 114 24.24 21.87 -12.76
CA VAL A 114 23.48 22.65 -11.77
C VAL A 114 23.70 24.16 -11.96
N GLU A 115 24.92 24.55 -12.35
CA GLU A 115 25.31 25.92 -12.66
C GLU A 115 24.53 26.54 -13.83
N ASN A 116 23.96 25.70 -14.71
CA ASN A 116 23.19 26.13 -15.88
C ASN A 116 21.67 25.96 -15.69
N LEU A 117 21.23 25.40 -14.57
CA LEU A 117 19.83 24.99 -14.38
C LEU A 117 18.85 26.16 -14.45
N GLU A 118 19.18 27.29 -13.79
CA GLU A 118 18.33 28.48 -13.79
C GLU A 118 18.17 29.06 -15.21
N GLU A 119 19.26 29.14 -15.96
CA GLU A 119 19.26 29.67 -17.32
C GLU A 119 18.49 28.74 -18.28
N GLU A 120 18.67 27.42 -18.17
CA GLU A 120 17.90 26.44 -18.95
C GLU A 120 16.40 26.53 -18.65
N ILE A 121 16.01 26.69 -17.38
CA ILE A 121 14.59 26.90 -17.01
C ILE A 121 14.06 28.19 -17.64
N ARG A 122 14.82 29.29 -17.58
CA ARG A 122 14.44 30.58 -18.16
C ARG A 122 14.22 30.47 -19.67
N ILE A 123 15.16 29.84 -20.38
CA ILE A 123 15.08 29.61 -21.82
C ILE A 123 13.87 28.72 -22.16
N ARG A 124 13.67 27.62 -21.43
CA ARG A 124 12.64 26.63 -21.76
C ARG A 124 11.21 27.07 -21.41
N SER A 125 11.08 27.95 -20.42
CA SER A 125 9.81 28.56 -20.01
C SER A 125 9.34 29.68 -20.95
N ALA A 126 10.22 30.22 -21.80
CA ALA A 126 9.87 31.26 -22.75
C ALA A 126 8.81 30.78 -23.76
N ASP A 127 8.13 31.73 -24.41
CA ASP A 127 7.08 31.47 -25.40
C ASP A 127 6.01 30.48 -24.90
N ASP A 128 5.50 30.72 -23.69
CA ASP A 128 4.51 29.85 -23.03
C ASP A 128 5.01 28.39 -22.89
N GLY A 129 6.24 28.24 -22.41
CA GLY A 129 6.86 26.94 -22.18
C GLY A 129 7.06 26.10 -23.45
N LYS A 130 7.19 26.74 -24.62
CA LYS A 130 7.27 26.05 -25.92
C LYS A 130 8.28 24.91 -25.92
N LEU A 131 9.50 25.17 -25.42
CA LEU A 131 10.57 24.18 -25.41
C LEU A 131 10.32 23.06 -24.37
N PHE A 132 9.73 23.39 -23.21
CA PHE A 132 9.29 22.35 -22.27
C PHE A 132 8.21 21.46 -22.87
N ARG A 133 7.25 22.02 -23.60
CA ARG A 133 6.20 21.25 -24.29
C ARG A 133 6.79 20.38 -25.40
N GLU A 134 7.74 20.90 -26.16
CA GLU A 134 8.48 20.11 -27.16
C GLU A 134 9.28 18.96 -26.50
N GLU A 135 9.97 19.22 -25.40
CA GLU A 135 10.70 18.20 -24.63
C GLU A 135 9.77 17.15 -24.05
N PHE A 136 8.68 17.56 -23.40
CA PHE A 136 7.67 16.64 -22.87
C PHE A 136 7.06 15.75 -23.96
N ASN A 137 6.68 16.33 -25.10
CA ASN A 137 6.13 15.59 -26.24
C ASN A 137 7.17 14.69 -26.94
N SER A 138 8.46 14.93 -26.70
CA SER A 138 9.55 14.09 -27.19
C SER A 138 9.81 12.87 -26.31
N LEU A 139 9.28 12.84 -25.08
CA LEU A 139 9.25 11.64 -24.24
C LEU A 139 8.48 10.58 -25.02
N THR A 140 9.22 9.77 -25.74
CA THR A 140 8.68 8.70 -26.55
C THR A 140 7.80 7.81 -25.67
N ALA A 141 6.55 7.56 -26.10
CA ALA A 141 5.87 6.32 -25.71
C ALA A 141 6.69 5.07 -26.16
N SER A 142 7.63 5.28 -27.08
CA SER A 142 8.64 4.35 -27.59
C SER A 142 9.71 3.98 -26.55
N TYR A 143 9.29 3.31 -25.48
CA TYR A 143 9.96 2.13 -24.93
C TYR A 143 8.86 1.27 -24.30
N VAL A 144 7.91 0.81 -25.13
CA VAL A 144 7.01 -0.30 -24.75
C VAL A 144 7.86 -1.57 -24.72
N GLN A 145 8.71 -1.69 -23.69
CA GLN A 145 9.33 -2.95 -23.32
C GLN A 145 8.46 -3.54 -22.23
N GLY A 146 7.35 -4.16 -22.62
CA GLY A 146 6.49 -4.82 -21.66
C GLY A 146 5.17 -5.24 -22.27
N THR A 147 4.65 -6.35 -21.74
CA THR A 147 3.31 -6.84 -21.99
C THR A 147 2.38 -6.37 -20.88
N PHE A 148 1.07 -6.42 -21.14
CA PHE A 148 0.00 -6.10 -20.18
C PHE A 148 -0.94 -7.29 -20.02
N GLU A 149 -0.43 -8.52 -20.17
CA GLU A 149 -1.25 -9.74 -20.20
C GLU A 149 -2.00 -9.92 -18.89
N MET A 150 -1.33 -9.72 -17.74
CA MET A 150 -1.97 -9.89 -16.44
C MET A 150 -3.00 -8.79 -16.18
N ALA A 151 -2.69 -7.56 -16.57
CA ALA A 151 -3.59 -6.41 -16.39
C ALA A 151 -4.83 -6.47 -17.28
N ASN A 152 -4.74 -7.12 -18.45
CA ASN A 152 -5.84 -7.27 -19.42
C ASN A 152 -6.66 -8.56 -19.24
N LYS A 153 -6.31 -9.44 -18.30
CA LYS A 153 -7.17 -10.58 -17.94
C LYS A 153 -8.56 -10.09 -17.56
N GLU A 154 -9.59 -10.79 -18.01
CA GLU A 154 -10.99 -10.40 -17.78
C GLU A 154 -11.29 -10.27 -16.28
N GLU A 155 -10.73 -11.15 -15.45
CA GLU A 155 -10.89 -11.15 -13.99
C GLU A 155 -10.24 -9.93 -13.31
N ASN A 156 -9.30 -9.26 -13.98
CA ASN A 156 -8.55 -8.12 -13.46
C ASN A 156 -9.05 -6.76 -13.97
N ARG A 157 -9.95 -6.74 -14.96
CA ARG A 157 -10.45 -5.49 -15.57
C ARG A 157 -11.09 -4.57 -14.53
N GLU A 158 -11.91 -5.12 -13.64
CA GLU A 158 -12.58 -4.36 -12.58
C GLU A 158 -11.61 -3.84 -11.51
N LYS A 159 -10.39 -4.39 -11.41
CA LYS A 159 -9.37 -3.90 -10.47
C LYS A 159 -8.66 -2.63 -10.98
N ASN A 160 -8.83 -2.29 -12.27
CA ASN A 160 -8.28 -1.08 -12.89
C ASN A 160 -9.29 0.07 -12.82
N ARG A 161 -8.79 1.29 -12.52
CA ARG A 161 -9.59 2.53 -12.53
C ARG A 161 -9.69 3.10 -13.93
N TYR A 162 -8.63 2.94 -14.73
CA TYR A 162 -8.59 3.37 -16.12
C TYR A 162 -8.09 2.23 -17.01
N PRO A 163 -8.77 1.92 -18.12
CA PRO A 163 -8.39 0.80 -19.00
C PRO A 163 -7.08 1.05 -19.76
N ASN A 164 -6.64 2.31 -19.86
CA ASN A 164 -5.43 2.72 -20.57
C ASN A 164 -4.23 2.97 -19.64
N ILE A 165 -4.39 2.80 -18.32
CA ILE A 165 -3.31 2.99 -17.33
C ILE A 165 -3.09 1.67 -16.60
N LEU A 166 -2.22 0.83 -17.18
CA LEU A 166 -1.99 -0.54 -16.73
C LEU A 166 -0.53 -0.73 -16.33
N PRO A 167 -0.23 -1.58 -15.32
CA PRO A 167 1.15 -1.93 -14.99
C PRO A 167 1.71 -2.92 -16.02
N TYR A 168 2.99 -2.78 -16.37
CA TYR A 168 3.68 -3.78 -17.19
C TYR A 168 3.91 -5.09 -16.42
N ASP A 169 3.83 -6.22 -17.11
CA ASP A 169 3.96 -7.54 -16.48
C ASP A 169 5.33 -7.75 -15.79
N HIS A 170 6.40 -7.17 -16.32
CA HIS A 170 7.76 -7.35 -15.80
C HIS A 170 8.05 -6.50 -14.54
N SER A 171 7.29 -5.43 -14.31
CA SER A 171 7.51 -4.49 -13.20
C SER A 171 6.33 -4.40 -12.23
N ARG A 172 5.22 -5.11 -12.50
CA ARG A 172 4.05 -5.10 -11.62
C ARG A 172 4.40 -5.64 -10.23
N VAL A 173 3.69 -5.14 -9.23
CA VAL A 173 3.70 -5.77 -7.91
C VAL A 173 2.85 -7.04 -7.97
N VAL A 174 3.42 -8.17 -7.57
CA VAL A 174 2.74 -9.47 -7.52
C VAL A 174 2.37 -9.76 -6.07
N LEU A 175 1.08 -9.91 -5.79
CA LEU A 175 0.60 -10.32 -4.47
C LEU A 175 0.71 -11.83 -4.32
N THR A 176 0.78 -12.30 -3.08
CA THR A 176 0.71 -13.73 -2.79
C THR A 176 -0.63 -14.28 -3.24
N GLN A 177 -0.60 -15.28 -4.12
CA GLN A 177 -1.79 -15.95 -4.66
C GLN A 177 -2.57 -16.62 -3.52
N MET A 178 -3.87 -16.40 -3.47
CA MET A 178 -4.78 -17.08 -2.54
C MET A 178 -5.36 -18.33 -3.20
N ASP A 179 -5.35 -19.46 -2.49
CA ASP A 179 -5.72 -20.79 -3.03
C ASP A 179 -7.14 -20.85 -3.61
N SER A 180 -8.06 -20.04 -3.09
CA SER A 180 -9.48 -20.08 -3.45
C SER A 180 -9.93 -18.97 -4.41
N ILE A 181 -9.04 -18.05 -4.79
CA ILE A 181 -9.41 -16.84 -5.56
C ILE A 181 -8.49 -16.71 -6.79
N ALA A 182 -9.03 -16.99 -7.98
CA ALA A 182 -8.33 -16.78 -9.24
C ALA A 182 -7.91 -15.31 -9.41
N SER A 183 -6.73 -15.09 -9.99
CA SER A 183 -6.17 -13.75 -10.24
C SER A 183 -6.08 -12.85 -8.97
N SER A 184 -5.94 -13.46 -7.79
CA SER A 184 -5.73 -12.75 -6.52
C SER A 184 -4.31 -12.24 -6.35
N ASP A 185 -3.39 -12.56 -7.26
CA ASP A 185 -2.02 -12.05 -7.32
C ASP A 185 -1.92 -10.64 -7.95
N TYR A 186 -3.02 -10.12 -8.51
CA TYR A 186 -3.03 -8.86 -9.25
C TYR A 186 -3.43 -7.64 -8.42
N ILE A 187 -2.63 -6.59 -8.54
CA ILE A 187 -2.92 -5.21 -8.14
C ILE A 187 -2.36 -4.24 -9.19
N ASN A 188 -3.06 -3.12 -9.45
CA ASN A 188 -2.56 -2.07 -10.35
C ASN A 188 -1.50 -1.22 -9.63
N ALA A 189 -0.27 -1.75 -9.61
CA ALA A 189 0.91 -1.10 -9.07
C ALA A 189 2.18 -1.62 -9.75
N SER A 190 3.20 -0.77 -9.86
CA SER A 190 4.51 -1.11 -10.45
C SER A 190 5.66 -0.66 -9.54
N TYR A 191 6.74 -1.45 -9.50
CA TYR A 191 8.00 -1.01 -8.93
C TYR A 191 8.64 0.07 -9.81
N ILE A 192 9.14 1.12 -9.17
CA ILE A 192 9.83 2.24 -9.81
C ILE A 192 11.20 2.39 -9.18
N ASP A 193 12.21 2.50 -10.03
CA ASP A 193 13.58 2.77 -9.61
C ASP A 193 13.73 4.20 -9.09
N GLY A 194 14.51 4.34 -8.02
CA GLY A 194 15.03 5.61 -7.58
C GLY A 194 16.39 5.92 -8.21
N TYR A 195 16.92 7.10 -7.91
CA TYR A 195 18.30 7.42 -8.27
C TYR A 195 19.27 6.44 -7.59
N LYS A 196 19.94 5.60 -8.40
CA LYS A 196 20.90 4.56 -7.96
C LYS A 196 20.34 3.45 -7.07
N GLU A 197 19.01 3.30 -7.01
CA GLU A 197 18.36 2.32 -6.14
C GLU A 197 17.22 1.64 -6.90
N LYS A 198 17.35 0.33 -7.13
CA LYS A 198 16.33 -0.45 -7.84
C LYS A 198 15.09 -0.64 -6.97
N ASN A 199 13.90 -0.59 -7.58
CA ASN A 199 12.62 -0.83 -6.91
C ASN A 199 12.41 0.01 -5.62
N LYS A 200 12.95 1.24 -5.60
CA LYS A 200 12.88 2.13 -4.43
C LYS A 200 11.44 2.50 -4.06
N PHE A 201 10.59 2.65 -5.07
CA PHE A 201 9.21 3.08 -4.90
C PHE A 201 8.25 2.07 -5.52
N ILE A 202 7.00 2.14 -5.07
CA ILE A 202 5.85 1.51 -5.74
C ILE A 202 4.95 2.65 -6.22
N ALA A 203 4.77 2.76 -7.53
CA ALA A 203 3.73 3.61 -8.10
C ALA A 203 2.45 2.78 -8.18
N ALA A 204 1.45 3.14 -7.38
CA ALA A 204 0.18 2.44 -7.28
C ALA A 204 -0.98 3.35 -7.67
N GLN A 205 -2.00 2.76 -8.30
CA GLN A 205 -3.29 3.40 -8.47
C GLN A 205 -3.94 3.65 -7.10
N GLY A 206 -4.62 4.79 -6.93
CA GLY A 206 -5.49 5.00 -5.76
C GLY A 206 -6.55 3.90 -5.67
N PRO A 207 -6.61 3.12 -4.57
CA PRO A 207 -7.44 1.93 -4.50
C PRO A 207 -8.92 2.25 -4.72
N LYS A 208 -9.61 1.35 -5.43
CA LYS A 208 -11.06 1.36 -5.59
C LYS A 208 -11.68 0.67 -4.36
N GLN A 209 -13.00 0.78 -4.19
CA GLN A 209 -13.68 0.16 -3.04
C GLN A 209 -13.42 -1.35 -2.95
N GLU A 210 -13.40 -2.01 -4.10
CA GLU A 210 -13.17 -3.43 -4.29
C GLU A 210 -11.70 -3.85 -4.17
N THR A 211 -10.74 -2.90 -4.24
CA THR A 211 -9.29 -3.19 -4.17
C THR A 211 -8.61 -2.65 -2.91
N VAL A 212 -9.35 -2.11 -1.93
CA VAL A 212 -8.78 -1.64 -0.65
C VAL A 212 -8.03 -2.78 0.08
N ASN A 213 -8.60 -3.98 0.09
CA ASN A 213 -7.97 -5.14 0.74
C ASN A 213 -6.67 -5.54 0.03
N ASP A 214 -6.66 -5.54 -1.30
CA ASP A 214 -5.46 -5.82 -2.10
C ASP A 214 -4.37 -4.78 -1.85
N PHE A 215 -4.75 -3.50 -1.69
CA PHE A 215 -3.82 -2.41 -1.38
C PHE A 215 -3.16 -2.57 0.00
N TRP A 216 -3.92 -2.91 1.04
CA TRP A 216 -3.35 -3.18 2.36
C TRP A 216 -2.49 -4.44 2.39
N ARG A 217 -2.92 -5.48 1.68
CA ARG A 217 -2.14 -6.70 1.49
C ARG A 217 -0.80 -6.39 0.82
N MET A 218 -0.80 -5.55 -0.22
CA MET A 218 0.43 -5.07 -0.86
C MET A 218 1.35 -4.38 0.14
N ILE A 219 0.84 -3.42 0.92
CA ILE A 219 1.63 -2.68 1.92
C ILE A 219 2.26 -3.64 2.93
N TRP A 220 1.49 -4.60 3.42
CA TRP A 220 1.94 -5.60 4.38
C TRP A 220 3.01 -6.52 3.79
N GLU A 221 2.75 -7.13 2.64
CA GLU A 221 3.65 -8.08 1.99
C GLU A 221 4.97 -7.41 1.56
N GLN A 222 4.91 -6.16 1.07
CA GLN A 222 6.08 -5.38 0.68
C GLN A 222 6.78 -4.69 1.85
N LYS A 223 6.26 -4.84 3.08
CA LYS A 223 6.80 -4.23 4.30
C LYS A 223 6.96 -2.70 4.17
N SER A 224 6.04 -2.07 3.45
CA SER A 224 6.06 -0.63 3.20
C SER A 224 5.76 0.12 4.49
N ALA A 225 6.70 0.94 4.95
CA ALA A 225 6.55 1.72 6.17
C ALA A 225 5.98 3.13 5.93
N THR A 226 5.87 3.57 4.68
CA THR A 226 5.44 4.92 4.33
C THR A 226 4.57 4.89 3.08
N ILE A 227 3.45 5.61 3.15
CA ILE A 227 2.52 5.81 2.04
C ILE A 227 2.52 7.32 1.75
N VAL A 228 2.73 7.68 0.49
CA VAL A 228 2.65 9.07 0.03
C VAL A 228 1.44 9.19 -0.89
N MET A 229 0.41 9.92 -0.45
CA MET A 229 -0.79 10.17 -1.24
C MET A 229 -0.70 11.56 -1.88
N LEU A 230 -0.76 11.62 -3.21
CA LEU A 230 -0.60 12.85 -4.01
C LEU A 230 -1.92 13.41 -4.56
N THR A 231 -3.06 12.91 -4.09
CA THR A 231 -4.40 13.33 -4.53
C THR A 231 -5.31 13.52 -3.33
N ASN A 232 -6.33 14.35 -3.49
CA ASN A 232 -7.42 14.41 -2.52
C ASN A 232 -8.36 13.22 -2.71
N LEU A 233 -9.16 12.92 -1.68
CA LEU A 233 -10.17 11.85 -1.76
C LEU A 233 -11.28 12.16 -2.77
N LYS A 234 -11.50 13.45 -3.03
CA LYS A 234 -12.47 13.99 -3.96
C LYS A 234 -11.86 15.19 -4.65
N GLU A 235 -11.91 15.22 -5.97
CA GLU A 235 -11.56 16.40 -6.74
C GLU A 235 -12.79 16.84 -7.53
N ARG A 236 -13.21 18.10 -7.32
CA ARG A 236 -14.48 18.65 -7.83
C ARG A 236 -15.70 17.80 -7.41
N LYS A 237 -16.44 17.23 -8.36
CA LYS A 237 -17.63 16.40 -8.14
C LYS A 237 -17.34 14.89 -8.12
N GLU A 238 -16.12 14.49 -8.46
CA GLU A 238 -15.76 13.08 -8.61
C GLU A 238 -15.05 12.58 -7.35
N SER A 239 -15.68 11.61 -6.69
CA SER A 239 -15.14 10.97 -5.50
C SER A 239 -14.25 9.81 -5.92
N TYR A 240 -12.97 9.85 -5.55
CA TYR A 240 -12.04 8.73 -5.78
C TYR A 240 -12.16 7.66 -4.69
N PHE A 241 -12.73 8.03 -3.54
CA PHE A 241 -12.99 7.20 -2.36
C PHE A 241 -14.40 7.46 -1.79
N ASN A 242 -15.06 6.41 -1.31
CA ASN A 242 -16.25 6.51 -0.45
C ASN A 242 -15.83 6.58 1.02
N GLU A 243 -16.74 6.96 1.94
CA GLU A 243 -16.46 7.16 3.38
C GLU A 243 -15.69 6.02 4.08
N VAL A 244 -15.82 4.78 3.59
CA VAL A 244 -15.09 3.61 4.12
C VAL A 244 -13.59 3.64 3.75
N GLY A 245 -13.22 4.21 2.59
CA GLY A 245 -11.84 4.40 2.19
C GLY A 245 -11.09 5.47 3.00
N LEU A 246 -11.83 6.38 3.67
CA LEU A 246 -11.26 7.40 4.57
C LEU A 246 -10.70 6.83 5.87
N GLU A 247 -11.22 5.69 6.34
CA GLU A 247 -10.72 5.09 7.58
C GLU A 247 -9.43 4.31 7.34
N CYS A 248 -9.19 3.89 6.10
CA CYS A 248 -8.07 3.06 5.72
C CYS A 248 -6.75 3.83 5.61
N LEU A 249 -6.66 4.90 4.82
CA LEU A 249 -5.41 5.68 4.61
C LEU A 249 -5.05 6.56 5.82
#